data_AF-A0A930F6Z6-F1
#
_entry.id   AF-A0A930F6Z6-F1
#
_cell.length_a   1.000
_cell.length_b   1.000
_cell.length_c   1.000
_cell.angle_alpha   90.00
_cell.angle_beta   90.00
_cell.angle_gamma   90.00
#
_symmetry.space_group_name_H-M   'P 1'
#
loop_
_entity.id
_entity.type
_entity.pdbx_description
1 polymer ?
#
loop_
_entity_poly.entity_id
_entity_poly.type
_entity_poly.pdbx_seq_one_letter_code
_entity_poly.pdbx_strand_id
1 'polypeptide(L)'
;KELGIRIERLILASKEEKMGVEEIKECVDELANGRQIVVMGKANSGKSTLINNLMSTQVLTASRYPGTTLDFNELEIDGHTYIDTPGIEIGNSMLMEVSEADLKTIMPSKNVKPQVFQLRGEQSFFIGGLARLDLSSCHHASCVWYLSDRLNVHRTNGNYADEKWNTHVGTLFVPTAIETEMKKYTIRKDMPKVDVVIDGLGWACVSGEVSTITVHVPKSVSVTFRKAML
;
A
#
# COMPACT_ATOMS: atom_id res chain seq x y z
N LYS A 1 0.57 -13.64 14.95
CA LYS A 1 0.15 -14.21 16.26
C LYS A 1 -1.10 -13.53 16.79
N GLU A 2 -1.23 -12.21 16.76
CA GLU A 2 -2.42 -11.50 17.28
C GLU A 2 -3.75 -11.84 16.57
N LEU A 3 -3.73 -12.22 15.29
CA LEU A 3 -4.93 -12.60 14.54
C LEU A 3 -5.32 -14.09 14.65
N GLY A 4 -4.58 -14.90 15.42
CA GLY A 4 -4.83 -16.35 15.51
C GLY A 4 -4.52 -17.15 14.24
N ILE A 5 -4.05 -16.51 13.16
CA ILE A 5 -3.68 -17.17 11.90
C ILE A 5 -2.30 -17.83 12.06
N ARG A 6 -2.24 -19.14 11.79
CA ARG A 6 -1.00 -19.90 11.64
C ARG A 6 -0.62 -19.91 10.16
N ILE A 7 0.58 -19.42 9.86
CA ILE A 7 1.12 -19.36 8.49
C ILE A 7 1.99 -20.60 8.29
N GLU A 8 1.63 -21.47 7.35
CA GLU A 8 2.45 -22.65 6.99
C GLU A 8 3.59 -22.29 6.04
N ARG A 9 3.36 -21.38 5.08
CA ARG A 9 4.37 -20.90 4.14
C ARG A 9 4.16 -19.42 3.78
N LEU A 10 5.26 -18.69 3.61
CA LEU A 10 5.27 -17.32 3.09
C LEU A 10 5.97 -17.33 1.73
N ILE A 11 5.22 -17.02 0.68
CA ILE A 11 5.71 -17.00 -0.71
C ILE A 11 5.58 -15.58 -1.25
N LEU A 12 6.65 -15.10 -1.90
CA LEU A 12 6.61 -13.83 -2.62
C LEU A 12 6.29 -14.12 -4.09
N ALA A 13 5.23 -13.51 -4.61
CA ALA A 13 4.80 -13.68 -5.99
C ALA A 13 4.81 -12.35 -6.75
N SER A 14 5.21 -12.38 -8.01
CA SER A 14 5.21 -11.22 -8.91
C SER A 14 4.84 -11.65 -10.32
N LYS A 15 3.86 -10.96 -10.93
CA LYS A 15 3.51 -11.18 -12.33
C LYS A 15 4.63 -10.71 -13.24
N GLU A 16 5.13 -9.51 -13.00
CA GLU A 16 6.12 -8.83 -13.83
C GLU A 16 7.45 -9.58 -13.83
N GLU A 17 7.89 -10.05 -12.65
CA GLU A 17 9.14 -10.81 -12.49
C GLU A 17 8.95 -12.32 -12.65
N LYS A 18 7.72 -12.79 -12.93
CA LYS A 18 7.34 -14.21 -13.04
C LYS A 18 7.84 -15.06 -11.86
N MET A 19 7.72 -14.54 -10.65
CA MET A 19 8.22 -15.14 -9.42
C MET A 19 7.09 -15.77 -8.60
N GLY A 20 7.40 -16.84 -7.86
CA GLY A 20 6.52 -17.44 -6.84
C GLY A 20 5.44 -18.38 -7.38
N VAL A 21 5.22 -18.47 -8.69
CA VAL A 21 4.21 -19.37 -9.30
C VAL A 21 4.52 -20.83 -8.99
N GLU A 22 5.75 -21.28 -9.24
CA GLU A 22 6.13 -22.68 -9.00
C GLU A 22 6.09 -23.03 -7.52
N GLU A 23 6.63 -22.14 -6.67
CA GLU A 23 6.60 -22.32 -5.21
C GLU A 23 5.17 -22.42 -4.66
N ILE A 24 4.21 -21.71 -5.26
CA ILE A 24 2.79 -21.80 -4.89
C ILE A 24 2.23 -23.16 -5.31
N LYS A 25 2.53 -23.63 -6.53
CA LYS A 25 2.07 -24.94 -7.02
C LYS A 25 2.60 -26.07 -6.14
N GLU A 26 3.90 -26.09 -5.87
CA GLU A 26 4.53 -27.07 -4.96
C GLU A 26 3.89 -27.03 -3.57
N CYS A 27 3.63 -25.84 -3.03
CA CYS A 27 2.99 -25.68 -1.73
C CYS A 27 1.55 -26.23 -1.72
N VAL A 28 0.80 -26.03 -2.81
CA VAL A 28 -0.56 -26.53 -2.96
C VAL A 28 -0.56 -28.05 -3.08
N ASP A 29 0.34 -28.62 -3.89
CA ASP A 29 0.51 -30.07 -4.02
C ASP A 29 0.79 -30.75 -2.68
N GLU A 30 1.66 -30.16 -1.86
CA GLU A 30 2.03 -30.69 -0.55
C GLU A 30 0.90 -30.55 0.50
N LEU A 31 0.17 -29.42 0.49
CA LEU A 31 -0.70 -29.06 1.62
C LEU A 31 -2.20 -29.26 1.36
N ALA A 32 -2.66 -29.16 0.10
CA ALA A 32 -4.08 -29.19 -0.23
C ALA A 32 -4.71 -30.53 0.16
N ASN A 33 -4.03 -31.64 -0.11
CA ASN A 33 -4.50 -33.00 0.22
C ASN A 33 -5.95 -33.24 -0.24
N GLY A 34 -6.27 -32.85 -1.48
CA GLY A 34 -7.61 -32.97 -2.07
C GLY A 34 -8.66 -31.97 -1.58
N ARG A 35 -8.28 -30.99 -0.75
CA ARG A 35 -9.17 -29.89 -0.32
C ARG A 35 -9.14 -28.75 -1.34
N GLN A 36 -10.24 -28.03 -1.46
CA GLN A 36 -10.33 -26.82 -2.28
C GLN A 36 -9.43 -25.70 -1.72
N ILE A 37 -8.86 -24.90 -2.61
CA ILE A 37 -7.97 -23.78 -2.29
C ILE A 37 -8.74 -22.48 -2.41
N VAL A 38 -8.97 -21.79 -1.29
CA VAL A 38 -9.64 -20.49 -1.27
C VAL A 38 -8.62 -19.37 -1.39
N VAL A 39 -8.72 -18.55 -2.43
CA VAL A 39 -7.87 -17.36 -2.62
C VAL A 39 -8.59 -16.13 -2.08
N MET A 40 -8.13 -15.61 -0.95
CA MET A 40 -8.74 -14.47 -0.25
C MET A 40 -7.74 -13.33 -0.04
N GLY A 41 -8.25 -12.09 -0.01
CA GLY A 41 -7.45 -10.89 0.23
C GLY A 41 -8.18 -9.61 -0.13
N LYS A 42 -7.57 -8.47 0.21
CA LYS A 42 -8.13 -7.14 -0.03
C LYS A 42 -8.49 -6.92 -1.50
N ALA A 43 -9.48 -6.07 -1.78
CA ALA A 43 -9.69 -5.54 -3.12
C ALA A 43 -8.37 -4.94 -3.66
N ASN A 44 -8.10 -5.11 -4.96
CA ASN A 44 -6.89 -4.64 -5.63
C ASN A 44 -5.55 -5.23 -5.13
N SER A 45 -5.55 -6.32 -4.35
CA SER A 45 -4.31 -6.98 -3.90
C SER A 45 -3.65 -7.91 -4.94
N GLY A 46 -4.17 -7.96 -6.17
CA GLY A 46 -3.62 -8.80 -7.24
C GLY A 46 -4.10 -10.26 -7.26
N LYS A 47 -5.16 -10.64 -6.54
CA LYS A 47 -5.70 -12.02 -6.49
C LYS A 47 -6.00 -12.60 -7.87
N SER A 48 -6.83 -11.92 -8.67
CA SER A 48 -7.19 -12.39 -10.01
C SER A 48 -5.98 -12.43 -10.94
N THR A 49 -5.02 -11.53 -10.74
CA THR A 49 -3.73 -11.56 -11.45
C THR A 49 -2.91 -12.79 -11.08
N LEU A 50 -2.86 -13.15 -9.80
CA LEU A 50 -2.18 -14.36 -9.31
C LEU A 50 -2.82 -15.61 -9.90
N ILE A 51 -4.15 -15.74 -9.78
CA ILE A 51 -4.90 -16.88 -10.33
C ILE A 51 -4.67 -17.02 -11.84
N ASN A 52 -4.73 -15.92 -12.58
CA ASN A 52 -4.44 -15.91 -14.01
C ASN A 52 -3.01 -16.34 -14.34
N ASN A 53 -2.04 -16.05 -13.46
CA ASN A 53 -0.66 -16.52 -13.66
C ASN A 53 -0.48 -18.00 -13.30
N LEU A 54 -1.28 -18.55 -12.38
CA LEU A 54 -1.27 -19.98 -12.06
C LEU A 54 -1.84 -20.81 -13.22
N MET A 55 -2.88 -20.28 -13.90
CA MET A 55 -3.45 -20.86 -15.13
C MET A 55 -2.45 -20.74 -16.29
N SER A 56 -1.55 -21.72 -16.40
CA SER A 56 -0.40 -21.65 -17.33
C SER A 56 -0.77 -21.77 -18.82
N THR A 57 -2.06 -21.86 -19.18
CA THR A 57 -2.59 -21.83 -20.55
C THR A 57 -4.03 -21.32 -20.58
N GLN A 58 -4.41 -20.63 -21.68
CA GLN A 58 -5.78 -20.23 -22.01
C GLN A 58 -6.68 -21.47 -22.16
N VAL A 59 -7.16 -22.05 -21.07
CA VAL A 59 -8.27 -23.00 -21.15
C VAL A 59 -9.55 -22.19 -21.28
N LEU A 60 -10.11 -22.24 -22.50
CA LEU A 60 -11.45 -21.81 -22.86
C LEU A 60 -12.49 -22.44 -21.93
N THR A 61 -12.84 -21.73 -20.87
CA THR A 61 -14.21 -21.77 -20.35
C THR A 61 -14.71 -20.35 -20.34
N ALA A 62 -15.69 -20.11 -21.23
CA ALA A 62 -16.32 -18.84 -21.48
C ALA A 62 -17.10 -18.36 -20.25
N SER A 63 -16.40 -17.76 -19.30
CA SER A 63 -16.89 -16.64 -18.51
C SER A 63 -15.67 -16.05 -17.81
N ARG A 64 -15.44 -14.74 -17.97
CA ARG A 64 -14.91 -13.84 -16.95
C ARG A 64 -14.44 -12.55 -17.63
N TYR A 65 -15.20 -11.50 -17.38
CA TYR A 65 -14.76 -10.13 -17.60
C TYR A 65 -13.63 -9.82 -16.59
N PRO A 66 -12.52 -9.21 -17.04
CA PRO A 66 -11.56 -8.57 -16.14
C PRO A 66 -12.21 -7.30 -15.57
N GLY A 67 -12.30 -7.16 -14.25
CA GLY A 67 -12.78 -5.91 -13.66
C GLY A 67 -13.15 -5.99 -12.18
N THR A 68 -13.95 -6.96 -11.77
CA THR A 68 -14.39 -7.14 -10.38
C THR A 68 -14.95 -8.55 -10.20
N THR A 69 -14.45 -9.31 -9.23
CA THR A 69 -15.04 -10.61 -8.86
C THR A 69 -16.25 -10.32 -7.97
N LEU A 70 -17.45 -10.30 -8.55
CA LEU A 70 -18.72 -10.12 -7.81
C LEU A 70 -19.27 -11.42 -7.20
N ASP A 71 -18.77 -12.59 -7.65
CA ASP A 71 -19.21 -13.92 -7.22
C ASP A 71 -18.04 -14.88 -6.98
N PHE A 72 -18.26 -15.88 -6.11
CA PHE A 72 -17.34 -16.99 -5.92
C PHE A 72 -17.18 -17.78 -7.22
N ASN A 73 -15.93 -18.13 -7.51
CA ASN A 73 -15.55 -18.49 -8.85
C ASN A 73 -14.60 -19.69 -8.80
N GLU A 74 -15.14 -20.88 -9.05
CA GLU A 74 -14.36 -22.12 -9.06
C GLU A 74 -13.54 -22.25 -10.35
N LEU A 75 -12.31 -22.75 -10.22
CA LEU A 75 -11.35 -22.93 -11.31
C LEU A 75 -10.52 -24.20 -11.05
N GLU A 76 -10.36 -25.02 -12.07
CA GLU A 76 -9.46 -26.18 -12.02
C GLU A 76 -8.07 -25.80 -12.56
N ILE A 77 -7.04 -25.95 -11.73
CA ILE A 77 -5.66 -25.64 -12.07
C ILE A 77 -4.78 -26.79 -11.59
N ASP A 78 -4.08 -27.44 -12.51
CA ASP A 78 -3.12 -28.53 -12.24
C ASP A 78 -3.68 -29.64 -11.33
N GLY A 79 -4.97 -29.98 -11.49
CA GLY A 79 -5.63 -31.04 -10.72
C GLY A 79 -6.18 -30.61 -9.36
N HIS A 80 -6.18 -29.31 -9.06
CA HIS A 80 -6.78 -28.75 -7.85
C HIS A 80 -7.86 -27.72 -8.15
N THR A 81 -8.90 -27.71 -7.30
CA THR A 81 -9.97 -26.71 -7.35
C THR A 81 -9.58 -25.46 -6.57
N TYR A 82 -9.46 -24.33 -7.26
CA TYR A 82 -9.28 -23.00 -6.70
C TYR A 82 -10.61 -22.25 -6.66
N ILE A 83 -10.86 -21.53 -5.57
CA ILE A 83 -12.02 -20.66 -5.37
C ILE A 83 -11.52 -19.21 -5.36
N ASP A 84 -11.75 -18.47 -6.45
CA ASP A 84 -11.55 -17.01 -6.45
C ASP A 84 -12.68 -16.35 -5.66
N THR A 85 -12.32 -15.51 -4.70
CA THR A 85 -13.27 -14.81 -3.84
C THR A 85 -13.30 -13.31 -4.17
N PRO A 86 -14.46 -12.65 -4.06
CA PRO A 86 -14.53 -11.19 -4.10
C PRO A 86 -13.49 -10.55 -3.19
N GLY A 87 -12.85 -9.49 -3.67
CA GLY A 87 -11.89 -8.76 -2.86
C GLY A 87 -12.54 -8.15 -1.63
N ILE A 88 -11.94 -8.35 -0.46
CA ILE A 88 -12.44 -7.69 0.75
C ILE A 88 -12.15 -6.19 0.63
N GLU A 89 -13.19 -5.39 0.52
CA GLU A 89 -13.06 -3.94 0.57
C GLU A 89 -12.77 -3.51 2.01
N ILE A 90 -11.49 -3.29 2.29
CA ILE A 90 -11.08 -2.64 3.54
C ILE A 90 -11.14 -1.15 3.27
N GLY A 91 -12.22 -0.51 3.74
CA GLY A 91 -12.53 0.92 3.53
C GLY A 91 -11.51 1.91 4.10
N ASN A 92 -10.40 1.43 4.66
CA ASN A 92 -9.40 2.26 5.32
C ASN A 92 -8.15 2.52 4.47
N SER A 93 -8.30 2.72 3.16
CA SER A 93 -7.20 2.71 2.20
C SER A 93 -7.24 3.90 1.26
N MET A 94 -6.10 4.53 1.01
CA MET A 94 -6.00 5.65 0.06
C MET A 94 -6.46 5.28 -1.34
N LEU A 95 -6.28 4.01 -1.75
CA LEU A 95 -6.79 3.49 -3.02
C LEU A 95 -8.32 3.62 -3.21
N MET A 96 -9.09 3.71 -2.11
CA MET A 96 -10.56 3.88 -2.17
C MET A 96 -10.97 5.35 -2.07
N GLU A 97 -10.00 6.25 -1.84
CA GLU A 97 -10.21 7.68 -1.60
C GLU A 97 -9.79 8.54 -2.79
N VAL A 98 -9.46 7.94 -3.92
CA VAL A 98 -9.03 8.70 -5.11
C VAL A 98 -9.89 8.33 -6.31
N SER A 99 -9.92 9.21 -7.29
CA SER A 99 -10.56 8.91 -8.57
C SER A 99 -9.84 7.76 -9.28
N GLU A 100 -10.56 7.03 -10.15
CA GLU A 100 -9.96 5.97 -10.97
C GLU A 100 -8.80 6.49 -11.85
N ALA A 101 -8.90 7.74 -12.31
CA ALA A 101 -7.85 8.38 -13.10
C ALA A 101 -6.54 8.55 -12.31
N ASP A 102 -6.64 8.84 -11.00
CA ASP A 102 -5.50 9.08 -10.12
C ASP A 102 -4.87 7.79 -9.57
N LEU A 103 -5.56 6.65 -9.67
CA LEU A 103 -5.02 5.34 -9.28
C LEU A 103 -3.70 5.05 -9.98
N LYS A 104 -3.57 5.41 -11.27
CA LYS A 104 -2.33 5.23 -12.05
C LYS A 104 -1.17 6.10 -11.57
N THR A 105 -1.46 7.15 -10.82
CA THR A 105 -0.45 8.05 -10.24
C THR A 105 0.04 7.50 -8.91
N ILE A 106 -0.87 7.00 -8.07
CA ILE A 106 -0.51 6.51 -6.72
C ILE A 106 -0.02 5.06 -6.70
N MET A 107 -0.46 4.21 -7.64
CA MET A 107 0.00 2.83 -7.73
C MET A 107 1.33 2.74 -8.50
N PRO A 108 2.40 2.22 -7.87
CA PRO A 108 3.66 2.00 -8.56
C PRO A 108 3.47 0.99 -9.71
N SER A 109 4.00 1.30 -10.89
CA SER A 109 4.05 0.38 -12.04
C SER A 109 5.45 -0.19 -12.29
N LYS A 110 6.43 0.22 -11.46
CA LYS A 110 7.84 -0.16 -11.50
C LYS A 110 8.37 -0.22 -10.07
N ASN A 111 9.57 -0.75 -9.91
CA ASN A 111 10.28 -0.75 -8.62
C ASN A 111 10.34 0.65 -8.02
N VAL A 112 9.85 0.76 -6.79
CA VAL A 112 9.82 2.01 -6.02
C VAL A 112 11.25 2.44 -5.70
N LYS A 113 11.61 3.65 -6.14
CA LYS A 113 12.92 4.24 -5.83
C LYS A 113 12.82 5.08 -4.56
N PRO A 114 13.77 4.94 -3.62
CA PRO A 114 13.77 5.75 -2.39
C PRO A 114 14.03 7.22 -2.71
N GLN A 115 13.20 8.11 -2.16
CA GLN A 115 13.43 9.56 -2.19
C GLN A 115 13.93 10.02 -0.82
N VAL A 116 15.21 10.41 -0.74
CA VAL A 116 15.91 10.68 0.53
C VAL A 116 15.93 12.18 0.83
N PHE A 117 15.51 12.56 2.04
CA PHE A 117 15.53 13.93 2.54
C PHE A 117 16.29 14.03 3.85
N GLN A 118 17.25 14.96 3.90
CA GLN A 118 17.95 15.32 5.14
C GLN A 118 17.17 16.40 5.89
N LEU A 119 16.97 16.22 7.20
CA LEU A 119 16.05 17.00 8.02
C LEU A 119 16.78 17.83 9.07
N ARG A 120 16.33 19.08 9.23
CA ARG A 120 16.70 19.99 10.33
C ARG A 120 15.52 20.88 10.69
N GLY A 121 15.28 21.09 11.98
CA GLY A 121 14.15 21.90 12.47
C GLY A 121 12.79 21.30 12.14
N GLU A 122 11.81 22.17 11.90
CA GLU A 122 10.43 21.78 11.57
C GLU A 122 10.29 21.46 10.08
N GLN A 123 9.78 20.27 9.77
CA GLN A 123 9.69 19.77 8.39
C GLN A 123 8.30 19.22 8.10
N SER A 124 7.78 19.54 6.92
CA SER A 124 6.53 18.98 6.42
C SER A 124 6.67 18.48 4.99
N PHE A 125 6.02 17.37 4.71
CA PHE A 125 5.95 16.75 3.39
C PHE A 125 4.49 16.61 2.98
N PHE A 126 4.16 17.00 1.75
CA PHE A 126 2.86 16.81 1.14
C PHE A 126 2.99 15.80 0.00
N ILE A 127 2.10 14.81 0.01
CA ILE A 127 2.09 13.70 -0.94
C ILE A 127 0.85 13.91 -1.78
N GLY A 128 1.02 14.68 -2.87
CA GLY A 128 -0.11 15.37 -3.49
C GLY A 128 -0.95 16.12 -2.45
N GLY A 129 -2.25 16.22 -2.70
CA GLY A 129 -3.26 16.62 -1.72
C GLY A 129 -3.86 15.42 -0.98
N LEU A 130 -3.14 14.29 -0.91
CA LEU A 130 -3.62 13.04 -0.32
C LEU A 130 -3.21 12.88 1.14
N ALA A 131 -1.98 13.26 1.47
CA ALA A 131 -1.45 13.09 2.81
C ALA A 131 -0.41 14.15 3.13
N ARG A 132 -0.25 14.43 4.42
CA ARG A 132 0.80 15.30 4.95
C ARG A 132 1.51 14.63 6.13
N LEU A 133 2.83 14.72 6.15
CA LEU A 133 3.69 14.26 7.23
C LEU A 133 4.43 15.45 7.82
N ASP A 134 4.23 15.71 9.11
CA ASP A 134 4.94 16.72 9.88
C ASP A 134 5.92 16.05 10.84
N LEU A 135 7.16 16.54 10.85
CA LEU A 135 8.27 16.06 11.67
C LEU A 135 8.83 17.25 12.45
N SER A 136 8.72 17.17 13.78
CA SER A 136 9.10 18.27 14.67
C SER A 136 10.49 18.10 15.25
N SER A 137 11.16 19.24 15.45
CA SER A 137 12.46 19.33 16.12
C SER A 137 13.48 18.32 15.57
N CYS A 138 13.61 18.26 14.24
CA CYS A 138 14.53 17.35 13.58
C CYS A 138 15.99 17.78 13.81
N HIS A 139 16.84 16.88 14.25
CA HIS A 139 18.28 17.10 14.41
C HIS A 139 19.06 15.88 13.89
N HIS A 140 19.97 16.11 12.94
CA HIS A 140 20.70 15.04 12.23
C HIS A 140 19.80 13.86 11.82
N ALA A 141 18.61 14.17 11.27
CA ALA A 141 17.59 13.19 10.93
C ALA A 141 17.41 13.06 9.41
N SER A 142 16.78 11.97 8.99
CA SER A 142 16.40 11.74 7.60
C SER A 142 14.99 11.19 7.47
N CYS A 143 14.35 11.50 6.35
CA CYS A 143 13.09 10.89 5.92
C CYS A 143 13.30 10.31 4.52
N VAL A 144 12.99 9.02 4.35
CA VAL A 144 13.09 8.32 3.07
C VAL A 144 11.71 7.87 2.64
N TRP A 145 11.21 8.41 1.53
CA TRP A 145 9.91 8.04 0.97
C TRP A 145 10.01 6.89 -0.02
N TYR A 146 9.06 5.96 0.09
CA TYR A 146 8.83 4.85 -0.81
C TYR A 146 7.40 4.94 -1.33
N LEU A 147 7.26 5.59 -2.49
CA LEU A 147 5.98 5.92 -3.15
C LEU A 147 6.09 5.61 -4.65
N SER A 148 4.97 5.66 -5.35
CA SER A 148 4.97 5.72 -6.82
C SER A 148 5.88 6.85 -7.33
N ASP A 149 6.65 6.59 -8.38
CA ASP A 149 7.56 7.56 -9.01
C ASP A 149 6.81 8.71 -9.72
N ARG A 150 5.51 8.54 -9.92
CA ARG A 150 4.60 9.56 -10.49
C ARG A 150 4.03 10.50 -9.44
N LEU A 151 4.22 10.20 -8.16
CA LEU A 151 3.66 10.98 -7.06
C LEU A 151 4.73 11.93 -6.51
N ASN A 152 4.46 13.23 -6.63
CA ASN A 152 5.38 14.25 -6.16
C ASN A 152 5.34 14.39 -4.64
N VAL A 153 6.53 14.41 -4.03
CA VAL A 153 6.73 14.71 -2.61
C VAL A 153 7.15 16.17 -2.48
N HIS A 154 6.23 17.03 -2.04
CA HIS A 154 6.50 18.45 -1.82
C HIS A 154 6.96 18.69 -0.40
N ARG A 155 8.18 19.21 -0.23
CA ARG A 155 8.74 19.56 1.09
C ARG A 155 8.55 21.05 1.38
N THR A 156 8.21 21.37 2.62
CA THR A 156 8.20 22.75 3.15
C THR A 156 8.69 22.79 4.60
N ASN A 157 8.97 23.99 5.09
CA ASN A 157 9.19 24.21 6.53
C ASN A 157 7.86 24.00 7.26
N GLY A 158 7.90 23.23 8.36
CA GLY A 158 6.72 22.86 9.13
C GLY A 158 5.93 24.03 9.70
N ASN A 159 6.60 25.17 9.96
CA ASN A 159 5.97 26.38 10.47
C ASN A 159 4.97 27.02 9.48
N TYR A 160 5.11 26.75 8.18
CA TYR A 160 4.23 27.29 7.12
C TYR A 160 3.35 26.20 6.49
N ALA A 161 3.31 25.01 7.07
CA ALA A 161 2.72 23.86 6.41
C ALA A 161 1.19 23.97 6.31
N ASP A 162 0.51 24.50 7.33
CA ASP A 162 -0.94 24.72 7.29
C ASP A 162 -1.33 25.75 6.23
N GLU A 163 -0.63 26.89 6.20
CA GLU A 163 -0.84 27.93 5.20
C GLU A 163 -0.66 27.37 3.78
N LYS A 164 0.49 26.74 3.51
CA LYS A 164 0.78 26.17 2.19
C LYS A 164 -0.25 25.13 1.78
N TRP A 165 -0.62 24.22 2.69
CA TRP A 165 -1.61 23.18 2.41
C TRP A 165 -2.94 23.80 1.98
N ASN A 166 -3.46 24.73 2.78
CA ASN A 166 -4.76 25.36 2.52
C ASN A 166 -4.77 26.19 1.23
N THR A 167 -3.65 26.82 0.86
CA THR A 167 -3.55 27.60 -0.38
C THR A 167 -3.48 26.74 -1.63
N HIS A 168 -2.84 25.56 -1.55
CA HIS A 168 -2.37 24.85 -2.73
C HIS A 168 -2.96 23.44 -2.93
N VAL A 169 -3.75 22.92 -1.98
CA VAL A 169 -4.49 21.67 -2.16
C VAL A 169 -5.43 21.76 -3.36
N GLY A 170 -5.43 20.74 -4.23
CA GLY A 170 -6.25 20.73 -5.46
C GLY A 170 -5.73 21.58 -6.61
N THR A 171 -4.68 22.38 -6.41
CA THR A 171 -4.02 23.14 -7.49
C THR A 171 -2.60 22.61 -7.75
N LEU A 172 -1.66 22.88 -6.83
CA LEU A 172 -0.30 22.36 -6.92
C LEU A 172 -0.20 20.98 -6.27
N PHE A 173 -0.92 20.75 -5.18
CA PHE A 173 -0.92 19.47 -4.46
C PHE A 173 -2.05 18.60 -5.01
N VAL A 174 -1.71 17.87 -6.06
CA VAL A 174 -2.56 16.91 -6.76
C VAL A 174 -1.84 15.56 -6.86
N PRO A 175 -2.58 14.44 -6.90
CA PRO A 175 -4.04 14.32 -6.80
C PRO A 175 -4.58 14.62 -5.40
N THR A 176 -5.90 14.74 -5.26
CA THR A 176 -6.60 14.99 -3.98
C THR A 176 -7.51 13.83 -3.62
N ALA A 177 -7.72 13.64 -2.32
CA ALA A 177 -8.67 12.64 -1.84
C ALA A 177 -10.13 13.08 -2.07
N ILE A 178 -11.04 12.12 -2.16
CA ILE A 178 -12.49 12.33 -2.23
C ILE A 178 -12.98 12.88 -0.89
N GLU A 179 -12.61 12.22 0.22
CA GLU A 179 -12.82 12.75 1.56
C GLU A 179 -11.89 13.95 1.83
N THR A 180 -12.49 15.07 2.20
CA THR A 180 -11.76 16.33 2.46
C THR A 180 -11.40 16.48 3.94
N GLU A 181 -12.12 15.79 4.83
CA GLU A 181 -11.86 15.86 6.25
C GLU A 181 -10.69 14.96 6.64
N MET A 182 -9.63 15.59 7.14
CA MET A 182 -8.39 14.91 7.52
C MET A 182 -8.40 14.56 9.00
N LYS A 183 -8.06 13.31 9.34
CA LYS A 183 -7.70 12.90 10.71
C LYS A 183 -6.18 12.96 10.90
N LYS A 184 -5.77 13.10 12.16
CA LYS A 184 -4.36 13.16 12.56
C LYS A 184 -3.97 11.93 13.36
N TYR A 185 -2.80 11.38 13.03
CA TYR A 185 -2.11 10.38 13.83
C TYR A 185 -0.80 10.97 14.34
N THR A 186 -0.56 10.92 15.65
CA THR A 186 0.64 11.53 16.24
C THR A 186 1.31 10.56 17.19
N ILE A 187 2.63 10.41 17.04
CA ILE A 187 3.48 9.69 17.99
C ILE A 187 4.65 10.56 18.43
N ARG A 188 5.14 10.32 19.65
CA ARG A 188 6.50 10.70 20.02
C ARG A 188 7.44 9.62 19.50
N LYS A 189 8.53 10.00 18.84
CA LYS A 189 9.46 9.02 18.29
C LYS A 189 10.37 8.51 19.41
N ASP A 190 10.21 7.23 19.73
CA ASP A 190 10.96 6.51 20.77
C ASP A 190 11.93 5.46 20.19
N MET A 191 11.81 5.15 18.89
CA MET A 191 12.66 4.21 18.17
C MET A 191 13.71 4.93 17.31
N PRO A 192 14.90 4.33 17.06
CA PRO A 192 15.93 4.92 16.19
C PRO A 192 15.46 5.14 14.75
N LYS A 193 14.70 4.19 14.22
CA LYS A 193 14.04 4.25 12.90
C LYS A 193 12.60 3.81 13.01
N VAL A 194 11.69 4.57 12.39
CA VAL A 194 10.25 4.27 12.34
C VAL A 194 9.78 4.32 10.90
N ASP A 195 9.09 3.28 10.45
CA ASP A 195 8.29 3.34 9.22
C ASP A 195 6.93 3.94 9.55
N VAL A 196 6.57 4.98 8.83
CA VAL A 196 5.24 5.59 8.79
C VAL A 196 4.53 5.08 7.54
N VAL A 197 3.65 4.09 7.71
CA VAL A 197 2.95 3.42 6.60
C VAL A 197 1.58 4.06 6.43
N ILE A 198 1.29 4.55 5.23
CA ILE A 198 -0.02 5.08 4.83
C ILE A 198 -0.67 4.06 3.90
N ASP A 199 -1.76 3.46 4.35
CA ASP A 199 -2.39 2.34 3.66
C ASP A 199 -2.84 2.73 2.26
N GLY A 200 -2.36 1.97 1.26
CA GLY A 200 -2.68 2.21 -0.14
C GLY A 200 -1.89 3.33 -0.83
N LEU A 201 -0.91 3.94 -0.14
CA LEU A 201 -0.08 5.01 -0.70
C LEU A 201 1.41 4.65 -0.71
N GLY A 202 1.91 4.08 0.39
CA GLY A 202 3.30 3.71 0.59
C GLY A 202 3.78 4.09 1.99
N TRP A 203 5.08 4.34 2.17
CA TRP A 203 5.61 4.66 3.49
C TRP A 203 6.78 5.64 3.47
N ALA A 204 7.03 6.26 4.63
CA ALA A 204 8.23 7.02 4.93
C ALA A 204 9.02 6.34 6.05
N CYS A 205 10.33 6.13 5.86
CA CYS A 205 11.24 5.72 6.92
C CYS A 205 11.88 6.96 7.54
N VAL A 206 11.57 7.23 8.81
CA VAL A 206 12.08 8.37 9.58
C VAL A 206 13.17 7.89 10.54
N SER A 207 14.37 8.42 10.36
CA SER A 207 15.59 8.06 11.11
C SER A 207 16.20 9.27 11.82
N GLY A 208 16.98 9.03 12.88
CA GLY A 208 17.67 10.09 13.63
C GLY A 208 16.77 10.78 14.66
N GLU A 209 17.16 11.97 15.11
CA GLU A 209 16.47 12.69 16.20
C GLU A 209 15.29 13.49 15.63
N VAL A 210 14.07 13.06 15.97
CA VAL A 210 12.81 13.74 15.65
C VAL A 210 11.95 13.62 16.89
N SER A 211 11.32 14.70 17.34
CA SER A 211 10.54 14.68 18.58
C SER A 211 9.16 14.05 18.37
N THR A 212 8.40 14.56 17.42
CA THR A 212 7.07 14.05 17.08
C THR A 212 6.92 13.80 15.60
N ILE A 213 6.17 12.76 15.27
CA ILE A 213 5.74 12.45 13.92
C ILE A 213 4.22 12.59 13.90
N THR A 214 3.71 13.49 13.05
CA THR A 214 2.27 13.69 12.85
C THR A 214 1.91 13.44 11.40
N VAL A 215 0.89 12.62 11.16
CA VAL A 215 0.40 12.27 9.84
C VAL A 215 -1.03 12.73 9.69
N HIS A 216 -1.32 13.46 8.63
CA HIS A 216 -2.65 13.90 8.25
C HIS A 216 -3.07 13.11 7.02
N VAL A 217 -4.19 12.39 7.12
CA VAL A 217 -4.78 11.60 6.04
C VAL A 217 -6.30 11.71 6.10
N PRO A 218 -7.04 11.38 5.02
CA PRO A 218 -8.48 11.36 5.04
C PRO A 218 -9.01 10.44 6.15
N LYS A 219 -10.17 10.76 6.72
CA LYS A 219 -10.76 10.06 7.88
C LYS A 219 -10.88 8.55 7.72
N SER A 220 -11.06 8.05 6.50
CA SER A 220 -11.11 6.62 6.20
C SER A 220 -9.71 5.97 6.26
N VAL A 221 -8.67 6.60 5.74
CA VAL A 221 -7.34 6.00 5.53
C VAL A 221 -6.61 5.67 6.84
N SER A 222 -6.08 4.45 6.98
CA SER A 222 -5.29 4.07 8.16
C SER A 222 -3.80 4.39 8.02
N VAL A 223 -3.18 4.69 9.16
CA VAL A 223 -1.74 4.90 9.30
C VAL A 223 -1.20 3.94 10.35
N THR A 224 -0.12 3.25 10.00
CA THR A 224 0.59 2.34 10.92
C THR A 224 2.00 2.85 11.16
N PHE A 225 2.39 2.92 12.44
CA PHE A 225 3.78 3.15 12.83
C PHE A 225 4.40 1.81 13.23
N ARG A 226 5.52 1.46 12.64
CA ARG A 226 6.21 0.19 12.94
C ARG A 226 7.72 0.38 12.99
N LYS A 227 8.41 -0.59 13.60
CA LYS A 227 9.87 -0.68 13.48
C LYS A 227 10.24 -0.80 12.00
N ALA A 228 11.22 0.00 11.57
CA ALA A 228 11.63 0.04 10.17
C ALA A 228 12.06 -1.34 9.67
N MET A 229 11.63 -1.70 8.45
CA MET A 229 12.02 -2.94 7.79
C MET A 229 13.41 -2.86 7.14
N LEU A 230 13.94 -1.64 6.92
CA LEU A 230 15.22 -1.32 6.25
C LEU A 230 16.18 -0.51 7.13
#